data_AF-A0A2J0MN45-F1
#
_entry.id   AF-A0A2J0MN45-F1
#
_cell.length_a   1.000
_cell.length_b   1.000
_cell.length_c   1.000
_cell.angle_alpha   90.00
_cell.angle_beta   90.00
_cell.angle_gamma   90.00
#
_symmetry.space_group_name_H-M   'P 1'
#
loop_
_entity.id
_entity.type
_entity.pdbx_description
1 polymer ?
#
loop_
_entity_poly.entity_id
_entity_poly.type
_entity_poly.pdbx_seq_one_letter_code
_entity_poly.pdbx_strand_id
1 'polypeptide(L)'
;MTDILGIGKKGEEIAAEFLKNNGYEIIEMNFKNRLGRVIGEIDIIAKELKSRELVFVEVKTREYQKYKDTLPEENITPAKLRKLSKIASAWLNYKNLAGASYRFDA
;
A
#
# COMPACT_ATOMS: atom_id res chain seq x y z
N MET A 1 -23.30 -5.08 -13.75
CA MET A 1 -22.51 -4.06 -13.04
C MET A 1 -21.51 -4.81 -12.19
N THR A 2 -20.25 -4.84 -12.60
CA THR A 2 -19.18 -5.48 -11.82
C THR A 2 -18.91 -4.61 -10.60
N ASP A 3 -18.96 -5.20 -9.41
CA ASP A 3 -18.84 -4.48 -8.15
C ASP A 3 -17.35 -4.16 -7.86
N ILE A 4 -16.80 -3.21 -8.62
CA ILE A 4 -15.37 -2.83 -8.62
C ILE A 4 -14.92 -2.39 -7.21
N LEU A 5 -15.80 -1.77 -6.44
CA LEU A 5 -15.53 -1.34 -5.05
C LEU A 5 -15.36 -2.54 -4.10
N GLY A 6 -16.17 -3.59 -4.26
CA GLY A 6 -16.06 -4.81 -3.47
C GLY A 6 -14.80 -5.63 -3.79
N ILE A 7 -14.37 -5.60 -5.07
CA ILE A 7 -13.15 -6.29 -5.51
C ILE A 7 -11.90 -5.67 -4.87
N GLY A 8 -11.81 -4.33 -4.84
CA GLY A 8 -10.68 -3.60 -4.24
C GLY A 8 -10.48 -3.95 -2.77
N LYS A 9 -11.54 -3.79 -1.96
CA LYS A 9 -11.51 -4.10 -0.53
C LYS A 9 -11.15 -5.57 -0.25
N LYS A 10 -11.71 -6.50 -1.02
CA LYS A 10 -11.39 -7.92 -0.88
C LYS A 10 -9.93 -8.20 -1.25
N GLY A 11 -9.39 -7.51 -2.24
CA GLY A 11 -7.97 -7.55 -2.58
C GLY A 11 -7.08 -7.10 -1.44
N GLU A 12 -7.42 -5.98 -0.79
CA GLU A 12 -6.69 -5.46 0.37
C GLU A 12 -6.72 -6.43 1.55
N GLU A 13 -7.87 -7.05 1.83
CA GLU A 13 -8.01 -8.05 2.89
C GLU A 13 -7.12 -9.28 2.62
N ILE A 14 -7.13 -9.79 1.38
CA ILE A 14 -6.28 -10.92 0.97
C ILE A 14 -4.80 -10.55 1.06
N ALA A 15 -4.42 -9.35 0.60
CA ALA A 15 -3.05 -8.87 0.67
C ALA A 15 -2.57 -8.73 2.13
N ALA A 16 -3.43 -8.20 3.01
CA ALA A 16 -3.13 -8.09 4.44
C ALA A 16 -2.93 -9.47 5.09
N GLU A 17 -3.76 -10.45 4.76
CA GLU A 17 -3.61 -11.83 5.25
C GLU A 17 -2.33 -12.48 4.74
N PHE A 18 -2.03 -12.31 3.44
CA PHE A 18 -0.77 -12.78 2.86
C PHE A 18 0.44 -12.19 3.59
N LEU A 19 0.47 -10.87 3.82
CA LEU A 19 1.56 -10.20 4.53
C LEU A 19 1.70 -10.73 5.97
N LYS A 20 0.60 -10.90 6.71
CA LYS A 20 0.63 -11.50 8.06
C LYS A 20 1.28 -12.88 8.06
N ASN A 21 0.87 -13.74 7.13
CA ASN A 21 1.40 -15.10 7.00
C ASN A 21 2.89 -15.11 6.59
N ASN A 22 3.41 -14.00 6.05
CA ASN A 22 4.80 -13.83 5.65
C ASN A 22 5.64 -13.01 6.66
N GLY A 23 5.17 -12.85 7.89
CA GLY A 23 5.95 -12.22 8.96
C GLY A 23 5.91 -10.70 8.97
N TYR A 24 4.78 -10.12 8.53
CA TYR A 24 4.50 -8.70 8.63
C TYR A 24 3.41 -8.42 9.66
N GLU A 25 3.57 -7.34 10.42
CA GLU A 25 2.52 -6.79 11.26
C GLU A 25 1.78 -5.70 10.47
N ILE A 26 0.46 -5.81 10.34
CA ILE A 26 -0.37 -4.77 9.70
C ILE A 26 -0.65 -3.66 10.71
N ILE A 27 -0.18 -2.45 10.40
CA ILE A 27 -0.33 -1.27 11.27
C ILE A 27 -1.60 -0.50 10.94
N GLU A 28 -1.85 -0.25 9.65
CA GLU A 28 -2.99 0.54 9.18
C GLU A 28 -3.32 0.12 7.74
N MET A 29 -4.61 0.19 7.38
CA MET A 29 -5.08 -0.06 6.01
C MET A 29 -5.89 1.14 5.55
N ASN A 30 -5.94 1.39 4.23
CA ASN A 30 -6.70 2.46 3.61
C ASN A 30 -6.39 3.85 4.19
N PHE A 31 -5.11 4.13 4.44
CA PHE A 31 -4.70 5.38 5.07
C PHE A 31 -4.85 6.55 4.11
N LYS A 32 -5.50 7.63 4.59
CA LYS A 32 -5.54 8.95 3.96
C LYS A 32 -4.99 9.97 4.94
N ASN A 33 -4.30 10.98 4.45
CA ASN A 33 -3.78 12.04 5.33
C ASN A 33 -4.95 12.69 6.10
N ARG A 34 -4.77 12.83 7.42
CA ARG A 34 -5.84 13.25 8.34
C ARG A 34 -6.04 14.77 8.41
N LEU A 35 -5.03 15.54 7.98
CA LEU A 35 -5.07 17.00 8.01
C LEU A 35 -4.97 17.55 6.59
N GLY A 36 -5.78 18.57 6.31
CA GLY A 36 -5.81 19.28 5.03
C GLY A 36 -6.49 18.50 3.91
N ARG A 37 -6.16 18.88 2.66
CA ARG A 37 -6.69 18.22 1.47
C ARG A 37 -6.13 16.81 1.35
N VAL A 38 -6.97 15.82 1.05
CA VAL A 38 -6.51 14.46 0.74
C VAL A 38 -5.67 14.48 -0.53
N ILE A 39 -4.40 14.08 -0.43
CA ILE A 39 -3.45 14.06 -1.56
C ILE A 39 -3.25 12.65 -2.15
N GLY A 40 -3.79 11.62 -1.49
CA GLY A 40 -3.83 10.24 -1.94
C GLY A 40 -4.06 9.29 -0.78
N GLU A 41 -3.93 7.99 -1.07
CA GLU A 41 -4.09 6.92 -0.10
C GLU A 41 -2.90 5.94 -0.16
N ILE A 42 -2.73 5.17 0.92
CA ILE A 42 -1.87 3.99 0.98
C ILE A 42 -2.74 2.83 1.44
N ASP A 43 -2.76 1.75 0.67
CA ASP A 43 -3.68 0.64 0.88
C ASP A 43 -3.33 -0.14 2.13
N ILE A 44 -2.05 -0.46 2.34
CA ILE A 44 -1.57 -1.15 3.55
C ILE A 44 -0.27 -0.53 4.04
N ILE A 45 -0.18 -0.32 5.34
CA ILE A 45 1.02 0.07 6.05
C ILE A 45 1.36 -1.06 7.01
N ALA A 46 2.52 -1.66 6.83
CA ALA A 46 2.97 -2.82 7.60
C ALA A 46 4.37 -2.62 8.17
N LYS A 47 4.76 -3.50 9.09
CA LYS A 47 6.12 -3.62 9.60
C LYS A 47 6.63 -5.02 9.38
N GLU A 48 7.74 -5.15 8.68
CA GLU A 48 8.42 -6.43 8.51
C GLU A 48 9.07 -6.83 9.84
N LEU A 49 8.67 -7.97 10.42
CA LEU A 49 9.11 -8.34 11.77
C LEU A 49 10.60 -8.64 11.85
N LYS A 50 11.21 -9.12 10.76
CA LYS A 50 12.65 -9.47 10.70
C LYS A 50 13.56 -8.24 10.67
N SER A 51 13.31 -7.32 9.73
CA SER A 51 14.13 -6.12 9.53
C SER A 51 13.71 -4.96 10.45
N ARG A 52 12.46 -5.00 10.93
CA ARG A 52 11.76 -3.90 11.63
C ARG A 52 11.50 -2.69 10.74
N GLU A 53 11.63 -2.83 9.42
CA GLU A 53 11.36 -1.79 8.43
C GLU A 53 9.85 -1.59 8.22
N LEU A 54 9.44 -0.35 7.97
CA LEU A 54 8.07 -0.04 7.55
C LEU A 54 7.89 -0.30 6.06
N VAL A 55 6.77 -0.89 5.68
CA VAL A 55 6.45 -1.21 4.30
C VAL A 55 5.12 -0.58 3.94
N PHE A 56 5.14 0.32 2.96
CA PHE A 56 3.96 0.96 2.40
C PHE A 56 3.58 0.23 1.11
N VAL A 57 2.45 -0.47 1.11
CA VAL A 57 2.04 -1.37 0.03
C VAL A 57 0.87 -0.77 -0.73
N GLU A 58 0.96 -0.79 -2.05
CA GLU A 58 -0.15 -0.55 -2.98
C GLU A 58 -0.73 -1.89 -3.45
N VAL A 59 -2.01 -2.16 -3.23
CA VAL A 59 -2.63 -3.42 -3.61
C VAL A 59 -3.20 -3.32 -5.03
N LYS A 60 -2.68 -4.14 -5.94
CA LYS A 60 -3.19 -4.22 -7.32
C LYS A 60 -4.13 -5.42 -7.49
N THR A 61 -5.44 -5.18 -7.52
CA THR A 61 -6.42 -6.22 -7.88
C THR A 61 -6.51 -6.41 -9.39
N ARG A 62 -6.35 -7.65 -9.88
CA ARG A 62 -6.50 -7.99 -11.31
C ARG A 62 -7.69 -8.91 -11.53
N GLU A 63 -8.49 -8.62 -12.56
CA GLU A 63 -9.47 -9.58 -13.08
C GLU A 63 -8.82 -10.50 -14.12
N TYR A 64 -8.79 -11.79 -13.81
CA TYR A 64 -8.12 -12.84 -14.61
C TYR A 64 -8.60 -12.93 -16.07
N GLN A 65 -9.86 -12.56 -16.37
CA GLN A 65 -10.40 -12.68 -17.73
C GLN A 65 -9.93 -11.59 -18.70
N LYS A 66 -9.33 -10.49 -18.22
CA LYS A 66 -9.06 -9.31 -19.04
C LYS A 66 -7.58 -9.09 -19.40
N TYR A 67 -6.66 -9.78 -18.72
CA TYR A 67 -5.21 -9.59 -18.87
C TYR A 67 -4.51 -10.96 -18.97
N LYS A 68 -4.59 -11.60 -20.15
CA LYS A 68 -3.95 -12.89 -20.43
C LYS A 68 -2.48 -12.76 -20.87
N ASP A 69 -2.05 -11.58 -21.29
CA ASP A 69 -0.70 -11.32 -21.76
C ASP A 69 -0.04 -10.27 -20.84
N THR A 70 1.09 -10.66 -20.26
CA THR A 70 1.95 -9.95 -19.29
C THR A 70 2.09 -8.44 -19.52
N LEU A 71 2.27 -7.63 -18.45
CA LEU A 71 2.62 -6.21 -18.61
C LEU A 71 3.83 -5.76 -17.75
N PRO A 72 4.76 -4.94 -18.31
CA PRO A 72 5.92 -4.32 -17.64
C PRO A 72 5.61 -3.30 -16.52
N GLU A 73 4.34 -2.98 -16.28
CA GLU A 73 3.87 -1.92 -15.38
C GLU A 73 3.63 -2.36 -13.93
N GLU A 74 4.26 -3.46 -13.54
CA GLU A 74 4.31 -3.93 -12.15
C GLU A 74 5.14 -2.97 -11.28
N ASN A 75 6.11 -2.28 -11.88
CA ASN A 75 6.97 -1.34 -11.18
C ASN A 75 6.25 -0.03 -10.83
N ILE A 76 6.45 0.44 -9.60
CA ILE A 76 5.99 1.77 -9.17
C ILE A 76 6.73 2.82 -9.99
N THR A 77 6.00 3.56 -10.83
CA THR A 77 6.60 4.60 -11.67
C THR A 77 7.21 5.72 -10.81
N PRO A 78 8.20 6.48 -11.30
CA PRO A 78 8.76 7.61 -10.56
C PRO A 78 7.72 8.65 -10.14
N ALA A 79 6.69 8.86 -10.95
CA ALA A 79 5.57 9.74 -10.61
C ALA A 79 4.75 9.19 -9.43
N LYS A 80 4.50 7.88 -9.41
CA LYS A 80 3.77 7.22 -8.32
C LYS A 80 4.61 7.18 -7.04
N LEU A 81 5.91 6.88 -7.13
CA LEU A 81 6.85 6.95 -5.99
C LEU A 81 6.86 8.35 -5.35
N ARG A 82 6.90 9.42 -6.15
CA ARG A 82 6.85 10.80 -5.62
C ARG A 82 5.55 11.07 -4.86
N LYS A 83 4.42 10.58 -5.36
CA LYS A 83 3.12 10.73 -4.69
C LYS A 83 3.07 9.94 -3.39
N LEU A 84 3.44 8.66 -3.43
CA LEU A 84 3.48 7.78 -2.26
C LEU A 84 4.43 8.30 -1.17
N SER A 85 5.60 8.84 -1.56
CA SER A 85 6.56 9.45 -0.62
C SER A 85 5.95 10.62 0.17
N LYS A 86 5.10 11.43 -0.45
CA LYS A 86 4.41 12.53 0.24
C LYS A 86 3.39 12.00 1.26
N ILE A 87 2.64 10.96 0.90
CA ILE A 87 1.62 10.36 1.77
C ILE A 87 2.30 9.62 2.94
N ALA A 88 3.36 8.86 2.66
CA ALA A 88 4.18 8.18 3.66
C ALA A 88 4.79 9.18 4.65
N SER A 89 5.34 10.29 4.17
CA SER A 89 5.86 11.37 5.03
C SER A 89 4.77 11.94 5.95
N ALA A 90 3.56 12.14 5.44
CA ALA A 90 2.43 12.60 6.25
C ALA A 90 2.05 11.58 7.32
N TRP A 91 2.05 10.28 6.98
CA TRP A 91 1.80 9.21 7.94
C TRP A 91 2.87 9.12 9.02
N LEU A 92 4.14 9.15 8.63
CA LEU A 92 5.28 9.10 9.56
C LEU A 92 5.24 10.27 10.55
N ASN A 93 4.97 11.48 10.07
CA ASN A 93 4.81 12.64 10.94
C ASN A 93 3.62 12.48 11.89
N TYR A 94 2.48 11.99 11.38
CA TYR A 94 1.30 11.73 12.22
C TYR A 94 1.56 10.70 13.33
N LYS A 95 2.42 9.70 13.08
CA LYS A 95 2.79 8.67 14.06
C LYS A 95 4.01 9.05 14.92
N ASN A 96 4.60 10.23 14.73
CA ASN A 96 5.87 10.63 15.34
C ASN A 96 7.03 9.66 15.04
N LEU A 97 7.08 9.15 13.81
CA LEU A 97 8.10 8.21 13.30
C LEU A 97 8.98 8.84 12.21
N ALA A 98 9.18 10.16 12.26
CA ALA A 98 10.03 10.86 11.32
C ALA A 98 11.46 10.26 11.33
N GLY A 99 11.98 9.89 10.15
CA GLY A 99 13.30 9.26 10.00
C GLY A 99 13.33 7.73 10.11
N ALA A 100 12.19 7.06 10.30
CA ALA A 100 12.14 5.59 10.21
C ALA A 100 12.51 5.09 8.80
N SER A 101 13.21 3.95 8.72
CA SER A 101 13.46 3.27 7.44
C SER A 101 12.14 2.74 6.87
N TYR A 102 11.97 2.89 5.56
CA TYR A 102 10.82 2.34 4.86
C TYR A 102 11.11 2.04 3.39
N ARG A 103 10.28 1.15 2.83
CA ARG A 103 10.21 0.88 1.39
C ARG A 103 8.77 0.90 0.86
N PHE A 104 8.65 0.90 -0.47
CA PHE A 104 7.38 0.80 -1.16
C PHE A 104 7.32 -0.52 -1.95
N ASP A 105 6.25 -1.29 -1.73
CA ASP A 105 5.97 -2.55 -2.42
C ASP A 105 4.59 -2.46 -3.13
N ALA A 106 4.34 -3.32 -4.12
CA ALA A 106 3.07 -3.36 -4.86
C ALA A 106 2.74 -4.75 -5.42
#